data_AF-T1F701-F1
#
_entry.id   AF-T1F701-F1
#
_cell.length_a   1.000
_cell.length_b   1.000
_cell.length_c   1.000
_cell.angle_alpha   90.00
_cell.angle_beta   90.00
_cell.angle_gamma   90.00
#
_symmetry.space_group_name_H-M   'P 1'
#
loop_
_entity.id
_entity.type
_entity.pdbx_description
1 polymer ?
#
loop_
_entity_poly.entity_id
_entity_poly.type
_entity_poly.pdbx_seq_one_letter_code
_entity_poly.pdbx_strand_id
1 'polypeptide(L)'
;MYSTCSFWFLPVFEPTLKDNHGNGERFYKCFVQWALWQLDCYISVYWQNYLAHDFETLNVSSYCQKFIDSFTSCKNSTTHIEKCILKNAKIFFSNDSITKLTHWFEALNLLNFQLKRSDSTSVCLTNSSMILHPVRHHSFENHIEYNNANLNISQLYYTKTCSENVSAFMNLTKVINLAKPWIQQPNVLLLIVFNYPHFEIIPLLESIHRPLYPYILYCGSEMLKRNLTLLYRLSFVTYNQPYGHNAGAFNYQCIMKAIRMGYDLDGIFLIADDIFIKTELIKVPTKNNKFCTSGILGNLKLMKQCSSLTNCSNPMTWIWWGGFRSGLHRMFWDWSELGERHPDLKLALQRLQNVTGGEMRMYGNTGDIAFLSKKYFKTAYKLLHLFLKYGLFLEIAIPTVLNSVTTNEDVYNLAGHMDWSNNRHNPYHFIKNATMYNKHFAHPMKLSCVLNKDKKCLKMYCNCLLPYLHDPKQGLCTSI
;
A
#
# COMPACT_ATOMS: atom_id res chain seq x y z
N MET A 1 13.98 -11.89 24.74
CA MET A 1 13.25 -10.60 24.78
C MET A 1 13.90 -9.64 23.81
N TYR A 2 13.37 -9.49 22.60
CA TYR A 2 13.85 -8.49 21.63
C TYR A 2 12.68 -7.56 21.30
N SER A 3 12.54 -6.48 22.06
CA SER A 3 11.64 -5.37 21.74
C SER A 3 12.32 -4.48 20.70
N THR A 4 12.29 -4.88 19.43
CA THR A 4 12.65 -3.98 18.34
C THR A 4 11.43 -3.12 18.03
N CYS A 5 11.23 -2.04 18.79
CA CYS A 5 10.31 -0.99 18.42
C CYS A 5 10.94 -0.22 17.24
N SER A 6 10.49 -0.50 16.02
CA SER A 6 10.80 0.32 14.86
C SER A 6 10.07 1.66 15.01
N PHE A 7 10.74 2.67 15.53
CA PHE A 7 10.15 4.00 15.73
C PHE A 7 10.18 4.81 14.43
N TRP A 8 9.02 5.36 14.05
CA TRP A 8 8.82 6.19 12.86
C TRP A 8 9.31 7.61 13.12
N PHE A 9 10.57 7.87 12.77
CA PHE A 9 11.23 9.14 13.05
C PHE A 9 10.77 10.32 12.18
N LEU A 10 10.09 10.10 11.05
CA LEU A 10 10.01 11.12 9.99
C LEU A 10 8.64 11.73 9.65
N PRO A 11 7.51 11.01 9.62
CA PRO A 11 6.26 11.64 9.18
C PRO A 11 5.77 12.75 10.12
N VAL A 12 6.09 12.65 11.41
CA VAL A 12 5.65 13.60 12.44
C VAL A 12 6.52 14.88 12.45
N PHE A 13 7.78 14.78 12.04
CA PHE A 13 8.75 15.88 12.14
C PHE A 13 9.10 16.56 10.81
N GLU A 14 8.77 15.97 9.66
CA GLU A 14 9.01 16.58 8.34
C GLU A 14 8.44 18.02 8.23
N PRO A 15 7.19 18.31 8.64
CA PRO A 15 6.67 19.68 8.61
C PRO A 15 7.34 20.59 9.65
N THR A 16 7.72 20.01 10.80
CA THR A 16 8.25 20.70 11.98
C THR A 16 9.71 21.12 11.85
N LEU A 17 10.52 20.35 11.13
CA LEU A 17 11.95 20.59 10.93
C LEU A 17 12.23 21.38 9.63
N LYS A 18 11.22 21.54 8.77
CA LYS A 18 11.28 22.34 7.55
C LYS A 18 10.93 23.83 7.75
N ASP A 19 10.64 24.27 8.98
CA ASP A 19 10.08 25.61 9.21
C ASP A 19 11.08 26.78 9.02
N ASN A 20 10.62 27.76 8.23
CA ASN A 20 11.01 29.16 7.92
C ASN A 20 12.45 29.69 7.89
N HIS A 21 13.49 28.95 8.29
CA HIS A 21 14.85 29.34 7.91
C HIS A 21 15.18 28.71 6.56
N GLY A 22 15.76 29.48 5.62
CA GLY A 22 16.10 29.03 4.26
C GLY A 22 17.03 27.81 4.13
N ASN A 23 17.37 27.16 5.26
CA ASN A 23 18.17 25.95 5.38
C ASN A 23 17.45 24.80 6.13
N GLY A 24 16.16 24.91 6.49
CA GLY A 24 15.43 23.89 7.27
C GLY A 24 15.46 22.49 6.66
N GLU A 25 15.28 22.40 5.33
CA GLU A 25 15.42 21.14 4.60
C GLU A 25 16.85 20.55 4.70
N ARG A 26 17.87 21.41 4.70
CA ARG A 26 19.29 20.98 4.81
C ARG A 26 19.61 20.45 6.20
N PHE A 27 19.16 21.15 7.25
CA PHE A 27 19.37 20.72 8.63
C PHE A 27 18.62 19.44 8.96
N TYR A 28 17.41 19.29 8.43
CA TYR A 28 16.67 18.03 8.49
C TYR A 28 17.49 16.87 7.89
N LYS A 29 18.07 17.05 6.69
CA LYS A 29 18.92 16.02 6.05
C LYS A 29 20.14 15.67 6.91
N CYS A 30 20.88 16.66 7.45
CA CYS A 30 22.05 16.40 8.31
C CYS A 30 21.66 15.70 9.62
N PHE A 31 20.54 16.08 10.24
CA PHE A 31 20.08 15.47 11.50
C PHE A 31 19.63 14.02 11.31
N VAL A 32 18.91 13.74 10.24
CA VAL A 32 18.50 12.39 9.89
C VAL A 32 19.70 11.49 9.65
N GLN A 33 20.71 11.98 8.91
CA GLN A 33 21.96 11.24 8.68
C GLN A 33 22.73 10.99 9.98
N TRP A 34 22.86 12.00 10.84
CA TRP A 34 23.49 11.83 12.15
C TRP A 34 22.74 10.83 13.03
N ALA A 35 21.41 10.93 13.10
CA ALA A 35 20.56 10.04 13.88
C ALA A 35 20.69 8.58 13.41
N LEU A 36 20.73 8.36 12.09
CA LEU A 36 20.99 7.05 11.48
C LEU A 36 22.37 6.48 11.84
N TRP A 37 23.40 7.32 11.89
CA TRP A 37 24.75 6.87 12.21
C TRP A 37 24.96 6.58 13.70
N GLN A 38 24.22 7.25 14.59
CA GLN A 38 24.48 7.20 16.03
C GLN A 38 23.46 6.37 16.83
N LEU A 39 22.23 6.22 16.36
CA LEU A 39 21.13 5.60 17.13
C LEU A 39 20.85 4.14 16.74
N ASP A 40 21.77 3.52 15.97
CA ASP A 40 21.75 2.12 15.54
C ASP A 40 20.48 1.75 14.72
N CYS A 41 20.35 0.49 14.31
CA CYS A 41 19.22 -0.07 13.52
C CYS A 41 17.84 0.02 14.21
N TYR A 42 17.71 0.68 15.37
CA TYR A 42 16.45 0.79 16.11
C TYR A 42 15.56 1.94 15.62
N ILE A 43 16.07 2.78 14.71
CA ILE A 43 15.30 3.87 14.11
C ILE A 43 15.03 3.56 12.64
N SER A 44 13.77 3.27 12.32
CA SER A 44 13.31 3.18 10.94
C SER A 44 13.08 4.59 10.40
N VAL A 45 14.05 5.09 9.65
CA VAL A 45 13.97 6.35 8.96
C VAL A 45 13.37 6.10 7.56
N TYR A 46 12.19 6.66 7.31
CA TYR A 46 11.60 6.81 5.97
C TYR A 46 12.53 7.57 4.99
N TRP A 47 13.29 6.84 4.19
CA TRP A 47 14.16 7.43 3.16
C TRP A 47 13.31 7.83 1.94
N GLN A 48 13.21 9.12 1.63
CA GLN A 48 12.60 9.56 0.37
C GLN A 48 13.61 9.35 -0.78
N ASN A 49 13.23 8.66 -1.86
CA ASN A 49 14.11 8.34 -3.00
C ASN A 49 14.76 9.56 -3.71
N TYR A 50 14.23 10.79 -3.56
CA TYR A 50 14.95 11.96 -4.10
C TYR A 50 16.20 12.32 -3.28
N LEU A 51 16.27 11.91 -2.01
CA LEU A 51 17.46 12.10 -1.17
C LEU A 51 18.56 11.09 -1.50
N ALA A 52 18.23 9.87 -1.92
CA ALA A 52 19.26 8.92 -2.37
C ALA A 52 20.05 9.46 -3.57
N HIS A 53 19.36 10.13 -4.51
CA HIS A 53 20.00 10.72 -5.69
C HIS A 53 20.78 12.01 -5.39
N ASP A 54 20.29 12.82 -4.44
CA ASP A 54 20.99 14.02 -3.96
C ASP A 54 22.22 13.68 -3.08
N PHE A 55 22.24 12.54 -2.38
CA PHE A 55 23.37 12.16 -1.52
C PHE A 55 24.53 11.48 -2.26
N GLU A 56 24.29 10.87 -3.44
CA GLU A 56 25.38 10.44 -4.32
C GLU A 56 26.09 11.63 -5.00
N THR A 57 25.41 12.77 -5.13
CA THR A 57 25.88 13.95 -5.86
C THR A 57 26.31 15.11 -4.97
N LEU A 58 25.78 15.23 -3.76
CA LEU A 58 26.27 16.16 -2.74
C LEU A 58 27.37 15.46 -1.92
N ASN A 59 28.52 16.12 -1.80
CA ASN A 59 29.54 15.79 -0.81
C ASN A 59 29.03 16.18 0.60
N VAL A 60 27.90 15.58 1.02
CA VAL A 60 27.16 15.93 2.25
C VAL A 60 28.04 15.75 3.49
N SER A 61 29.02 14.84 3.45
CA SER A 61 30.01 14.68 4.52
C SER A 61 30.74 15.98 4.85
N SER A 62 31.22 16.71 3.84
CA SER A 62 31.94 17.97 4.03
C SER A 62 31.06 19.11 4.58
N TYR A 63 29.78 19.13 4.19
CA TYR A 63 28.84 20.20 4.56
C TYR A 63 28.15 19.95 5.91
N CYS A 64 27.80 18.69 6.19
CA CYS A 64 27.26 18.30 7.48
C CYS A 64 28.35 18.10 8.53
N GLN A 65 29.64 18.21 8.20
CA GLN A 65 30.74 17.97 9.15
C GLN A 65 30.58 18.80 10.43
N LYS A 66 30.32 20.11 10.32
CA LYS A 66 30.08 20.99 11.49
C LYS A 66 28.89 20.53 12.34
N PHE A 67 27.85 20.00 11.70
CA PHE A 67 26.68 19.46 12.37
C PHE A 67 27.07 18.14 13.08
N ILE A 68 27.67 17.21 12.35
CA ILE A 68 28.16 15.92 12.86
C ILE A 68 29.10 16.14 14.05
N ASP A 69 30.07 17.04 13.96
CA ASP A 69 31.04 17.34 15.01
C ASP A 69 30.35 17.84 16.29
N SER A 70 29.35 18.72 16.15
CA SER A 70 28.59 19.28 17.27
C SER A 70 27.91 18.17 18.07
N PHE A 71 27.32 17.18 17.39
CA PHE A 71 26.65 16.07 18.07
C PHE A 71 27.55 14.86 18.36
N THR A 72 28.74 14.76 17.74
CA THR A 72 29.71 13.69 18.01
C THR A 72 30.15 13.73 19.48
N SER A 73 30.21 14.92 20.08
CA SER A 73 30.45 15.10 21.51
C SER A 73 29.43 14.36 22.39
N CYS A 74 28.19 14.18 21.94
CA CYS A 74 27.14 13.47 22.67
C CYS A 74 27.36 11.97 22.75
N LYS A 75 28.21 11.40 21.88
CA LYS A 75 28.55 9.97 21.88
C LYS A 75 29.18 9.52 23.20
N ASN A 76 29.92 10.42 23.85
CA ASN A 76 30.66 10.12 25.07
C ASN A 76 29.86 10.45 26.35
N SER A 77 28.63 10.97 26.23
CA SER A 77 27.78 11.30 27.38
C SER A 77 27.12 10.03 27.92
N THR A 78 27.61 9.53 29.06
CA THR A 78 27.19 8.24 29.63
C THR A 78 25.86 8.28 30.39
N THR A 79 25.37 9.46 30.78
CA THR A 79 24.18 9.56 31.63
C THR A 79 23.04 10.40 31.07
N HIS A 80 23.25 11.19 30.01
CA HIS A 80 22.21 12.07 29.46
C HIS A 80 22.39 12.37 27.96
N ILE A 81 22.36 11.33 27.11
CA ILE A 81 22.47 11.50 25.66
C ILE A 81 21.39 12.45 25.12
N GLU A 82 20.15 12.34 25.61
CA GLU A 82 19.01 13.18 25.21
C GLU A 82 19.23 14.66 25.51
N LYS A 83 19.72 14.99 26.71
CA LYS A 83 20.03 16.38 27.09
C LYS A 83 21.15 16.96 26.22
N CYS A 84 22.14 16.14 25.86
CA CYS A 84 23.20 16.56 24.96
C CYS A 84 22.67 16.81 23.54
N ILE A 85 21.82 15.92 23.02
CA ILE A 85 21.17 16.09 21.72
C ILE A 85 20.33 17.36 21.73
N LEU A 86 19.48 17.58 22.73
CA LEU A 86 18.66 18.78 22.85
C LEU A 86 19.51 20.06 22.95
N LYS A 87 20.63 20.02 23.68
CA LYS A 87 21.56 21.15 23.79
C LYS A 87 22.18 21.52 22.44
N ASN A 88 22.67 20.53 21.69
CA ASN A 88 23.28 20.75 20.39
C ASN A 88 22.23 21.07 19.30
N ALA A 89 21.04 20.51 19.41
CA ALA A 89 19.91 20.81 18.53
C ALA A 89 19.52 22.30 18.61
N LYS A 90 19.59 22.94 19.78
CA LYS A 90 19.28 24.38 19.94
C LYS A 90 20.17 25.30 19.09
N ILE A 91 21.33 24.82 18.63
CA ILE A 91 22.23 25.57 17.74
C ILE A 91 21.64 25.66 16.32
N PHE A 92 20.84 24.66 15.93
CA PHE A 92 20.41 24.47 14.54
C PHE A 92 18.90 24.59 14.33
N PHE A 93 18.10 24.41 15.38
CA PHE A 93 16.64 24.34 15.30
C PHE A 93 15.96 25.47 16.08
N SER A 94 14.75 25.82 15.63
CA SER A 94 13.91 26.80 16.31
C SER A 94 13.47 26.32 17.70
N ASN A 95 13.08 27.23 18.58
CA ASN A 95 12.56 26.89 19.91
C ASN A 95 11.32 25.98 19.84
N ASP A 96 10.46 26.13 18.83
CA ASP A 96 9.30 25.26 18.61
C ASP A 96 9.72 23.82 18.24
N SER A 97 10.68 23.70 17.31
CA SER A 97 11.25 22.40 16.93
C SER A 97 11.94 21.71 18.12
N ILE A 98 12.63 22.47 18.98
CA ILE A 98 13.26 21.96 20.20
C ILE A 98 12.23 21.51 21.24
N THR A 99 11.15 22.25 21.40
CA THR A 99 10.06 21.91 22.32
C THR A 99 9.42 20.57 21.90
N LYS A 100 9.16 20.40 20.61
CA LYS A 100 8.62 19.15 20.05
C LYS A 100 9.61 17.98 20.16
N LEU A 101 10.90 18.22 19.94
CA LEU A 101 11.95 17.20 20.15
C LEU A 101 12.05 16.81 21.63
N THR A 102 11.85 17.76 22.55
CA THR A 102 11.84 17.52 24.00
C THR A 102 10.66 16.63 24.40
N HIS A 103 9.43 16.97 23.99
CA HIS A 103 8.24 16.14 24.24
C HIS A 103 8.39 14.71 23.70
N TRP A 104 9.15 14.54 22.61
CA TRP A 104 9.42 13.22 22.07
C TRP A 104 10.36 12.40 22.95
N PHE A 105 11.46 12.98 23.45
CA PHE A 105 12.32 12.30 24.42
C PHE A 105 11.55 11.96 25.71
N GLU A 106 10.66 12.85 26.17
CA GLU A 106 9.77 12.55 27.29
C GLU A 106 8.85 11.36 26.98
N ALA A 107 8.26 11.29 25.79
CA ALA A 107 7.45 10.16 25.36
C ALA A 107 8.26 8.85 25.28
N LEU A 108 9.52 8.90 24.82
CA LEU A 108 10.40 7.73 24.82
C LEU A 108 10.72 7.24 26.24
N ASN A 109 11.02 8.17 27.15
CA ASN A 109 11.25 7.86 28.56
C ASN A 109 10.01 7.25 29.22
N LEU A 110 8.81 7.77 28.93
CA LEU A 110 7.54 7.19 29.39
C LEU A 110 7.31 5.75 28.89
N LEU A 111 7.90 5.40 27.74
CA LEU A 111 7.86 4.05 27.18
C LEU A 111 9.00 3.15 27.69
N ASN A 112 9.78 3.58 28.69
CA ASN A 112 11.01 2.93 29.16
C ASN A 112 12.02 2.64 28.04
N PHE A 113 12.00 3.45 26.97
CA PHE A 113 12.95 3.33 25.89
C PHE A 113 14.22 4.12 26.24
N GLN A 114 15.33 3.42 26.40
CA GLN A 114 16.64 4.03 26.59
C GLN A 114 17.44 3.96 25.29
N LEU A 115 17.91 5.12 24.82
CA LEU A 115 18.87 5.18 23.73
C LEU A 115 20.15 4.45 24.12
N LYS A 116 20.45 3.35 23.44
CA LYS A 116 21.67 2.57 23.65
C LYS A 116 22.81 3.10 22.79
N ARG A 117 24.03 3.08 23.35
CA ARG A 117 25.27 3.34 22.64
C ARG A 117 25.60 2.17 21.71
N SER A 118 25.98 2.45 20.46
CA SER A 118 26.60 1.47 19.56
C SER A 118 28.09 1.77 19.40
N ASP A 119 28.93 0.76 19.57
CA ASP A 119 30.39 0.86 19.43
C ASP A 119 30.88 0.53 17.99
N SER A 120 30.00 0.14 17.06
CA SER A 120 30.41 -0.23 15.68
C SER A 120 29.76 0.63 14.60
N THR A 121 30.57 1.43 13.91
CA THR A 121 30.16 2.28 12.76
C THR A 121 30.10 1.52 11.43
N SER A 122 30.64 0.30 11.33
CA SER A 122 30.91 -0.37 10.05
C SER A 122 29.80 -1.32 9.53
N VAL A 123 28.79 -1.67 10.33
CA VAL A 123 27.80 -2.70 9.95
C VAL A 123 26.55 -2.11 9.26
N CYS A 124 26.25 -0.81 9.45
CA CYS A 124 24.98 -0.22 9.00
C CYS A 124 24.96 0.29 7.56
N LEU A 125 26.10 0.68 6.99
CA LEU A 125 26.16 1.33 5.67
C LEU A 125 25.94 0.37 4.49
N THR A 126 26.08 -0.93 4.69
CA THR A 126 25.92 -1.94 3.63
C THR A 126 24.56 -2.64 3.64
N ASN A 127 23.67 -2.33 4.61
CA ASN A 127 22.42 -3.09 4.80
C ASN A 127 21.18 -2.30 5.24
N SER A 128 21.21 -0.96 5.29
CA SER A 128 20.05 -0.18 5.73
C SER A 128 19.11 0.19 4.57
N SER A 129 18.14 -0.70 4.32
CA SER A 129 16.88 -0.37 3.64
C SER A 129 15.75 -0.64 4.63
N MET A 130 14.99 0.40 4.94
CA MET A 130 13.75 0.43 5.74
C MET A 130 13.07 -0.94 5.97
N ILE A 131 12.98 -1.37 7.22
CA ILE A 131 12.32 -2.61 7.64
C ILE A 131 10.78 -2.39 7.58
N LEU A 132 10.11 -2.76 6.47
CA LEU A 132 9.01 -3.76 6.60
C LEU A 132 9.66 -4.95 7.29
N HIS A 133 9.09 -5.69 8.24
CA HIS A 133 9.73 -6.94 8.67
C HIS A 133 9.96 -7.85 7.44
N PRO A 134 11.17 -7.93 6.84
CA PRO A 134 11.40 -8.78 5.70
C PRO A 134 12.13 -9.98 6.28
N VAL A 135 11.44 -11.09 6.49
CA VAL A 135 12.17 -12.25 6.96
C VAL A 135 13.11 -12.68 5.83
N ARG A 136 14.35 -12.22 5.89
CA ARG A 136 15.40 -12.53 4.93
C ARG A 136 15.75 -14.00 5.07
N HIS A 137 15.40 -14.74 4.03
CA HIS A 137 16.21 -15.70 3.28
C HIS A 137 17.29 -16.47 4.07
N HIS A 138 17.05 -17.76 4.26
CA HIS A 138 18.11 -18.76 4.16
C HIS A 138 17.93 -19.49 2.83
N SER A 139 18.91 -19.38 1.93
CA SER A 139 19.03 -20.34 0.83
C SER A 139 19.54 -21.64 1.42
N PHE A 140 18.66 -22.62 1.51
CA PHE A 140 19.09 -24.00 1.32
C PHE A 140 18.62 -24.45 -0.05
N GLU A 141 19.46 -25.23 -0.70
CA GLU A 141 19.32 -25.69 -2.07
C GLU A 141 17.89 -26.20 -2.36
N ASN A 142 17.33 -25.72 -3.48
CA ASN A 142 16.16 -26.21 -4.21
C ASN A 142 14.73 -25.94 -3.69
N HIS A 143 14.51 -25.23 -2.58
CA HIS A 143 13.19 -24.66 -2.25
C HIS A 143 13.33 -23.31 -1.52
N ILE A 144 12.77 -22.22 -2.09
CA ILE A 144 12.72 -20.93 -1.39
C ILE A 144 11.55 -20.97 -0.41
N GLU A 145 11.85 -21.18 0.88
CA GLU A 145 10.86 -21.09 1.95
C GLU A 145 10.82 -19.64 2.47
N TYR A 146 9.74 -18.92 2.17
CA TYR A 146 9.53 -17.57 2.66
C TYR A 146 8.96 -17.62 4.07
N ASN A 147 9.69 -17.06 5.03
CA ASN A 147 9.19 -16.87 6.37
C ASN A 147 8.15 -15.75 6.36
N ASN A 148 6.88 -16.09 6.14
CA ASN A 148 5.82 -15.09 6.15
C ASN A 148 5.55 -14.60 7.58
N ALA A 149 5.44 -13.28 7.74
CA ALA A 149 5.05 -12.69 9.01
C ALA A 149 3.68 -13.23 9.46
N ASN A 150 3.48 -13.30 10.77
CA ASN A 150 2.20 -13.65 11.41
C ASN A 150 1.66 -15.06 11.13
N LEU A 151 2.33 -15.93 10.35
CA LEU A 151 1.81 -17.27 10.00
C LEU A 151 1.29 -18.06 11.19
N ASN A 152 2.07 -18.16 12.27
CA ASN A 152 1.66 -18.90 13.47
C ASN A 152 0.41 -18.30 14.11
N ILE A 153 0.31 -16.97 14.15
CA ILE A 153 -0.82 -16.25 14.74
C ILE A 153 -2.06 -16.40 13.84
N SER A 154 -1.90 -16.28 12.53
CA SER A 154 -2.94 -16.52 11.54
C SER A 154 -3.42 -17.97 11.56
N GLN A 155 -2.51 -18.94 11.73
CA GLN A 155 -2.85 -20.36 11.84
C GLN A 155 -3.66 -20.62 13.10
N LEU A 156 -3.24 -20.08 14.25
CA LEU A 156 -4.00 -20.17 15.51
C LEU A 156 -5.37 -19.52 15.38
N TYR A 157 -5.44 -18.34 14.76
CA TYR A 157 -6.69 -17.63 14.52
C TYR A 157 -7.62 -18.45 13.63
N TYR A 158 -7.12 -18.96 12.49
CA TYR A 158 -7.86 -19.85 11.59
C TYR A 158 -8.38 -21.08 12.31
N THR A 159 -7.50 -21.81 13.03
CA THR A 159 -7.90 -23.00 13.77
C THR A 159 -9.00 -22.66 14.75
N LYS A 160 -8.88 -21.59 15.54
CA LYS A 160 -9.92 -21.17 16.49
C LYS A 160 -11.24 -20.80 15.80
N THR A 161 -11.18 -20.02 14.72
CA THR A 161 -12.37 -19.55 13.98
C THR A 161 -13.10 -20.72 13.31
N CYS A 162 -12.37 -21.70 12.79
CA CYS A 162 -12.93 -22.80 12.02
C CYS A 162 -13.18 -24.07 12.84
N SER A 163 -12.54 -24.25 14.01
CA SER A 163 -12.72 -25.43 14.87
C SER A 163 -14.12 -25.51 15.51
N GLU A 164 -14.75 -24.37 15.82
CA GLU A 164 -16.08 -24.34 16.45
C GLU A 164 -17.22 -24.74 15.49
N ASN A 165 -16.98 -24.76 14.18
CA ASN A 165 -17.98 -25.01 13.14
C ASN A 165 -17.63 -26.19 12.21
N VAL A 166 -16.68 -27.04 12.64
CA VAL A 166 -16.42 -28.33 12.00
C VAL A 166 -17.67 -29.18 12.23
N SER A 167 -18.58 -29.19 11.24
CA SER A 167 -19.60 -30.23 11.18
C SER A 167 -18.89 -31.57 11.26
N ALA A 168 -19.50 -32.57 11.91
CA ALA A 168 -18.96 -33.93 12.07
C ALA A 168 -18.56 -34.63 10.76
N PHE A 169 -18.80 -34.01 9.60
CA PHE A 169 -18.43 -34.44 8.26
C PHE A 169 -17.13 -33.82 7.71
N MET A 170 -16.50 -32.88 8.40
CA MET A 170 -15.15 -32.45 8.04
C MET A 170 -14.13 -33.35 8.72
N ASN A 171 -13.62 -34.28 7.91
CA ASN A 171 -12.44 -35.07 8.21
C ASN A 171 -11.33 -34.16 8.78
N LEU A 172 -10.86 -34.46 10.01
CA LEU A 172 -9.77 -33.75 10.72
C LEU A 172 -8.47 -33.64 9.89
N THR A 173 -8.37 -34.35 8.77
CA THR A 173 -7.30 -34.26 7.76
C THR A 173 -7.35 -33.00 6.88
N LYS A 174 -8.35 -32.12 7.02
CA LYS A 174 -8.48 -30.87 6.24
C LYS A 174 -8.05 -29.59 6.96
N VAL A 175 -7.34 -29.67 8.09
CA VAL A 175 -6.72 -28.47 8.67
C VAL A 175 -5.66 -27.97 7.69
N ILE A 176 -5.91 -26.79 7.12
CA ILE A 176 -4.98 -26.18 6.17
C ILE A 176 -3.73 -25.73 6.92
N ASN A 177 -2.57 -26.01 6.32
CA ASN A 177 -1.30 -25.47 6.78
C ASN A 177 -1.01 -24.16 6.03
N LEU A 178 -1.19 -23.03 6.70
CA LEU A 178 -0.96 -21.70 6.12
C LEU A 178 0.50 -21.47 5.72
N ALA A 179 1.45 -22.21 6.31
CA ALA A 179 2.87 -22.12 5.99
C ALA A 179 3.24 -22.81 4.67
N LYS A 180 2.36 -23.66 4.12
CA LYS A 180 2.59 -24.41 2.87
C LYS A 180 1.53 -24.08 1.82
N PRO A 181 1.49 -22.84 1.30
CA PRO A 181 0.58 -22.49 0.22
C PRO A 181 0.98 -23.19 -1.07
N TRP A 182 0.01 -23.45 -1.94
CA TRP A 182 0.27 -24.04 -3.26
C TRP A 182 1.11 -23.13 -4.18
N ILE A 183 1.01 -21.81 -4.02
CA ILE A 183 1.78 -20.83 -4.79
C ILE A 183 2.02 -19.56 -3.97
N GLN A 184 3.12 -18.85 -4.26
CA GLN A 184 3.46 -17.58 -3.63
C GLN A 184 3.90 -16.54 -4.65
N GLN A 185 3.69 -15.26 -4.31
CA GLN A 185 4.13 -14.08 -5.04
C GLN A 185 5.10 -13.25 -4.19
N PRO A 186 6.35 -13.72 -4.04
CA PRO A 186 7.32 -13.09 -3.16
C PRO A 186 7.79 -11.73 -3.66
N ASN A 187 7.70 -11.45 -4.96
CA ASN A 187 8.16 -10.19 -5.54
C ASN A 187 7.03 -9.17 -5.76
N VAL A 188 5.85 -9.39 -5.19
CA VAL A 188 4.69 -8.50 -5.34
C VAL A 188 4.26 -7.95 -3.99
N LEU A 189 4.08 -6.63 -3.91
CA LEU A 189 3.41 -6.02 -2.77
C LEU A 189 1.90 -6.14 -2.94
N LEU A 190 1.22 -6.86 -2.04
CA LEU A 190 -0.23 -6.75 -1.94
C LEU A 190 -0.59 -5.50 -1.12
N LEU A 191 -1.20 -4.53 -1.77
CA LEU A 191 -1.71 -3.31 -1.15
C LEU A 191 -3.21 -3.50 -0.89
N ILE A 192 -3.59 -3.72 0.37
CA ILE A 192 -4.99 -3.87 0.77
C ILE A 192 -5.50 -2.54 1.32
N VAL A 193 -6.55 -2.02 0.70
CA VAL A 193 -7.09 -0.70 0.98
C VAL A 193 -8.47 -0.78 1.60
N PHE A 194 -8.64 -0.08 2.70
CA PHE A 194 -9.88 0.05 3.43
C PHE A 194 -10.60 1.35 3.03
N ASN A 195 -11.73 1.21 2.36
CA ASN A 195 -12.61 2.36 2.05
C ASN A 195 -13.30 2.90 3.31
N TYR A 196 -13.51 2.03 4.30
CA TYR A 196 -14.02 2.35 5.64
C TYR A 196 -13.13 1.66 6.68
N PRO A 197 -12.97 2.21 7.90
CA PRO A 197 -12.01 1.73 8.91
C PRO A 197 -12.41 0.42 9.62
N HIS A 198 -12.79 -0.60 8.86
CA HIS A 198 -13.15 -1.95 9.32
C HIS A 198 -11.91 -2.82 9.59
N PHE A 199 -10.94 -2.30 10.36
CA PHE A 199 -9.67 -2.99 10.57
C PHE A 199 -9.78 -4.31 11.34
N GLU A 200 -10.93 -4.58 11.98
CA GLU A 200 -11.23 -5.84 12.66
C GLU A 200 -11.15 -7.09 11.76
N ILE A 201 -11.26 -6.95 10.42
CA ILE A 201 -11.15 -8.08 9.50
C ILE A 201 -9.70 -8.44 9.12
N ILE A 202 -8.70 -7.66 9.55
CA ILE A 202 -7.27 -7.92 9.24
C ILE A 202 -6.83 -9.35 9.58
N PRO A 203 -7.17 -9.95 10.74
CA PRO A 203 -6.86 -11.35 11.03
C PRO A 203 -7.36 -12.34 9.97
N LEU A 204 -8.55 -12.10 9.41
CA LEU A 204 -9.11 -12.93 8.34
C LEU A 204 -8.36 -12.72 7.02
N LEU A 205 -8.02 -11.47 6.69
CA LEU A 205 -7.24 -11.10 5.51
C LEU A 205 -5.81 -11.65 5.56
N GLU A 206 -5.17 -11.65 6.73
CA GLU A 206 -3.87 -12.28 6.93
C GLU A 206 -3.96 -13.78 6.61
N SER A 207 -4.96 -14.49 7.12
CA SER A 207 -5.14 -15.93 6.81
C SER A 207 -5.40 -16.20 5.33
N ILE A 208 -6.12 -15.31 4.63
CA ILE A 208 -6.42 -15.43 3.20
C ILE A 208 -5.18 -15.14 2.34
N HIS A 209 -4.52 -14.01 2.60
CA HIS A 209 -3.57 -13.42 1.65
C HIS A 209 -2.11 -13.58 2.04
N ARG A 210 -1.76 -13.58 3.33
CA ARG A 210 -0.36 -13.66 3.78
C ARG A 210 0.38 -14.91 3.29
N PRO A 211 -0.24 -16.10 3.23
CA PRO A 211 0.40 -17.26 2.64
C PRO A 211 0.82 -17.01 1.19
N LEU A 212 -0.03 -16.33 0.42
CA LEU A 212 0.15 -16.10 -1.02
C LEU A 212 1.07 -14.90 -1.32
N TYR A 213 0.99 -13.86 -0.49
CA TYR A 213 1.73 -12.60 -0.64
C TYR A 213 2.51 -12.32 0.64
N PRO A 214 3.81 -12.64 0.67
CA PRO A 214 4.66 -12.39 1.83
C PRO A 214 4.69 -10.91 2.24
N TYR A 215 4.59 -10.00 1.27
CA TYR A 215 4.53 -8.56 1.48
C TYR A 215 3.10 -8.04 1.35
N ILE A 216 2.55 -7.54 2.46
CA ILE A 216 1.24 -6.89 2.50
C ILE A 216 1.42 -5.53 3.17
N LEU A 217 0.93 -4.49 2.50
CA LEU A 217 0.75 -3.15 3.04
C LEU A 217 -0.75 -2.88 3.16
N TYR A 218 -1.19 -2.61 4.38
CA TYR A 218 -2.57 -2.16 4.63
C TYR A 218 -2.65 -0.64 4.53
N CYS A 219 -3.78 -0.13 4.07
CA CYS A 219 -4.00 1.30 3.99
C CYS A 219 -5.43 1.70 4.34
N GLY A 220 -5.61 2.72 5.17
CA GLY A 220 -6.93 3.21 5.60
C GLY A 220 -6.97 4.72 5.85
N SER A 221 -8.15 5.28 6.05
CA SER A 221 -8.30 6.72 6.39
C SER A 221 -7.91 7.04 7.84
N GLU A 222 -7.87 6.03 8.71
CA GLU A 222 -7.61 6.15 10.14
C GLU A 222 -6.42 5.29 10.57
N MET A 223 -5.87 5.58 11.76
CA MET A 223 -4.81 4.77 12.36
C MET A 223 -5.34 3.44 12.87
N LEU A 224 -4.50 2.40 12.78
CA LEU A 224 -4.80 1.10 13.36
C LEU A 224 -5.01 1.21 14.87
N LYS A 225 -5.98 0.44 15.36
CA LYS A 225 -6.18 0.25 16.80
C LYS A 225 -4.94 -0.45 17.41
N ARG A 226 -4.52 0.02 18.59
CA ARG A 226 -3.31 -0.45 19.30
C ARG A 226 -3.31 -1.95 19.57
N ASN A 227 -4.47 -2.56 19.77
CA ASN A 227 -4.59 -4.01 20.00
C ASN A 227 -4.14 -4.84 18.79
N LEU A 228 -4.43 -4.42 17.56
CA LEU A 228 -4.04 -5.13 16.35
C LEU A 228 -2.52 -5.08 16.14
N THR A 229 -1.89 -3.93 16.42
CA THR A 229 -0.43 -3.77 16.25
C THR A 229 0.39 -4.49 17.31
N LEU A 230 -0.19 -4.80 18.48
CA LEU A 230 0.44 -5.64 19.49
C LEU A 230 0.41 -7.14 19.13
N LEU A 231 -0.62 -7.57 18.41
CA LEU A 231 -0.83 -8.96 18.05
C LEU A 231 -0.21 -9.32 16.71
N TYR A 232 -0.25 -8.42 15.74
CA TYR A 232 0.23 -8.65 14.38
C TYR A 232 1.36 -7.70 14.02
N ARG A 233 2.37 -8.24 13.32
CA ARG A 233 3.41 -7.47 12.65
C ARG A 233 2.84 -6.92 11.34
N LEU A 234 2.18 -5.77 11.42
CA LEU A 234 1.49 -5.14 10.30
C LEU A 234 2.30 -3.98 9.71
N SER A 235 2.27 -3.87 8.40
CA SER A 235 2.70 -2.66 7.69
C SER A 235 1.45 -1.87 7.32
N PHE A 236 1.38 -0.62 7.75
CA PHE A 236 0.17 0.20 7.60
C PHE A 236 0.53 1.64 7.26
N VAL A 237 -0.22 2.22 6.34
CA VAL A 237 -0.15 3.65 6.01
C VAL A 237 -1.55 4.25 5.98
N THR A 238 -1.66 5.54 6.26
CA THR A 238 -2.96 6.24 6.11
C THR A 238 -3.10 6.87 4.74
N TYR A 239 -4.30 7.24 4.34
CA TYR A 239 -4.54 8.26 3.33
C TYR A 239 -5.39 9.38 3.90
N ASN A 240 -5.24 10.58 3.35
CA ASN A 240 -6.04 11.71 3.81
C ASN A 240 -7.41 11.65 3.14
N GLN A 241 -8.47 11.66 3.96
CA GLN A 241 -9.85 11.74 3.52
C GLN A 241 -10.43 13.10 3.93
N PRO A 242 -10.49 14.09 3.02
CA PRO A 242 -11.06 15.40 3.33
C PRO A 242 -12.56 15.28 3.66
N TYR A 243 -13.01 16.14 4.58
CA TYR A 243 -14.41 16.25 4.94
C TYR A 243 -15.28 16.60 3.71
N GLY A 244 -16.47 16.02 3.60
CA GLY A 244 -17.40 16.26 2.49
C GLY A 244 -17.13 15.45 1.22
N HIS A 245 -16.12 14.57 1.22
CA HIS A 245 -15.88 13.63 0.13
C HIS A 245 -16.29 12.20 0.49
N ASN A 246 -16.68 11.40 -0.51
CA ASN A 246 -17.03 10.00 -0.31
C ASN A 246 -15.89 9.21 0.32
N ALA A 247 -16.21 8.34 1.28
CA ALA A 247 -15.22 7.47 1.91
C ALA A 247 -14.46 6.64 0.85
N GLY A 248 -13.15 6.53 1.01
CA GLY A 248 -12.28 5.85 0.05
C GLY A 248 -11.93 6.65 -1.20
N ALA A 249 -12.52 7.84 -1.43
CA ALA A 249 -12.37 8.61 -2.68
C ALA A 249 -10.92 8.82 -3.13
N PHE A 250 -10.00 8.93 -2.18
CA PHE A 250 -8.59 9.24 -2.41
C PHE A 250 -7.65 8.13 -1.98
N ASN A 251 -8.15 6.90 -1.91
CA ASN A 251 -7.39 5.76 -1.45
C ASN A 251 -6.21 5.40 -2.40
N TYR A 252 -6.18 5.90 -3.63
CA TYR A 252 -5.03 5.78 -4.53
C TYR A 252 -3.77 6.51 -4.03
N GLN A 253 -3.89 7.38 -3.02
CA GLN A 253 -2.75 7.88 -2.23
C GLN A 253 -1.90 6.74 -1.67
N CYS A 254 -2.53 5.60 -1.34
CA CYS A 254 -1.84 4.43 -0.83
C CYS A 254 -0.84 3.86 -1.86
N ILE A 255 -1.20 3.88 -3.16
CA ILE A 255 -0.30 3.47 -4.25
C ILE A 255 0.91 4.40 -4.29
N MET A 256 0.67 5.72 -4.20
CA MET A 256 1.74 6.72 -4.19
C MET A 256 2.68 6.52 -3.00
N LYS A 257 2.13 6.25 -1.81
CA LYS A 257 2.91 5.94 -0.61
C LYS A 257 3.73 4.67 -0.79
N ALA A 258 3.13 3.60 -1.33
CA ALA A 258 3.81 2.35 -1.62
C ALA A 258 4.97 2.51 -2.62
N ILE A 259 4.75 3.25 -3.73
CA ILE A 259 5.82 3.56 -4.70
C ILE A 259 6.97 4.31 -4.03
N ARG A 260 6.66 5.30 -3.19
CA ARG A 260 7.69 6.09 -2.48
C ARG A 260 8.51 5.29 -1.48
N MET A 261 8.00 4.16 -0.99
CA MET A 261 8.78 3.28 -0.12
C MET A 261 9.93 2.60 -0.86
N GLY A 262 9.92 2.59 -2.20
CA GLY A 262 11.10 2.24 -3.00
C GLY A 262 11.52 0.78 -2.95
N TYR A 263 10.61 -0.14 -2.58
CA TYR A 263 10.95 -1.56 -2.50
C TYR A 263 11.32 -2.15 -3.87
N ASP A 264 12.27 -3.09 -3.83
CA ASP A 264 12.65 -3.85 -5.01
C ASP A 264 11.67 -5.00 -5.25
N LEU A 265 10.54 -4.66 -5.89
CA LEU A 265 9.42 -5.57 -6.17
C LEU A 265 9.02 -5.43 -7.65
N ASP A 266 8.45 -6.47 -8.22
CA ASP A 266 7.96 -6.50 -9.61
C ASP A 266 6.77 -5.55 -9.81
N GLY A 267 5.99 -5.30 -8.76
CA GLY A 267 4.81 -4.44 -8.84
C GLY A 267 4.00 -4.38 -7.54
N ILE A 268 2.95 -3.58 -7.60
CA ILE A 268 1.96 -3.42 -6.52
C ILE A 268 0.64 -4.02 -7.01
N PHE A 269 0.14 -5.01 -6.30
CA PHE A 269 -1.21 -5.51 -6.47
C PHE A 269 -2.14 -4.81 -5.47
N LEU A 270 -2.91 -3.84 -5.95
CA LEU A 270 -3.97 -3.18 -5.20
C LEU A 270 -5.24 -4.04 -5.16
N ILE A 271 -5.80 -4.19 -3.96
CA ILE A 271 -7.19 -4.62 -3.75
C ILE A 271 -7.88 -3.79 -2.67
N ALA A 272 -9.21 -3.65 -2.76
CA ALA A 272 -10.03 -3.29 -1.62
C ALA A 272 -10.16 -4.47 -0.62
N ASP A 273 -10.50 -4.15 0.62
CA ASP A 273 -10.59 -5.11 1.74
C ASP A 273 -11.69 -6.18 1.57
N ASP A 274 -12.60 -5.97 0.62
CA ASP A 274 -13.70 -6.88 0.27
C ASP A 274 -13.58 -7.46 -1.15
N ILE A 275 -12.36 -7.66 -1.65
CA ILE A 275 -12.11 -8.36 -2.91
C ILE A 275 -11.66 -9.79 -2.67
N PHE A 276 -12.34 -10.73 -3.32
CA PHE A 276 -11.83 -12.10 -3.47
C PHE A 276 -10.97 -12.19 -4.72
N ILE A 277 -9.76 -12.73 -4.60
CA ILE A 277 -8.87 -13.03 -5.74
C ILE A 277 -8.74 -14.54 -5.90
N LYS A 278 -8.91 -15.05 -7.12
CA LYS A 278 -8.58 -16.43 -7.45
C LYS A 278 -7.07 -16.65 -7.51
N THR A 279 -6.59 -17.71 -6.88
CA THR A 279 -5.17 -18.06 -6.80
C THR A 279 -4.49 -18.23 -8.14
N GLU A 280 -5.20 -18.63 -9.20
CA GLU A 280 -4.60 -18.79 -10.52
C GLU A 280 -4.12 -17.46 -11.11
N LEU A 281 -4.65 -16.33 -10.64
CA LEU A 281 -4.20 -15.00 -11.06
C LEU A 281 -2.73 -14.73 -10.68
N ILE A 282 -2.23 -15.45 -9.68
CA ILE A 282 -0.81 -15.44 -9.29
C ILE A 282 0.07 -15.96 -10.44
N LYS A 283 -0.41 -16.86 -11.31
CA LYS A 283 0.40 -17.35 -12.43
C LYS A 283 0.58 -16.35 -13.57
N VAL A 284 -0.19 -15.26 -13.56
CA VAL A 284 -0.12 -14.26 -14.61
C VAL A 284 1.16 -13.43 -14.45
N PRO A 285 1.96 -13.23 -15.52
CA PRO A 285 3.21 -12.46 -15.45
C PRO A 285 3.06 -11.09 -14.79
N THR A 286 4.04 -10.71 -13.98
CA THR A 286 4.12 -9.43 -13.25
C THR A 286 4.69 -8.29 -14.09
N LYS A 287 5.13 -8.57 -15.33
CA LYS A 287 5.59 -7.56 -16.28
C LYS A 287 4.44 -6.71 -16.88
N ASN A 288 3.21 -7.25 -16.89
CA ASN A 288 2.02 -6.60 -17.43
C ASN A 288 1.21 -5.93 -16.31
N ASN A 289 0.62 -4.77 -16.59
CA ASN A 289 -0.43 -4.23 -15.72
C ASN A 289 -1.67 -5.12 -15.81
N LYS A 290 -2.40 -5.28 -14.70
CA LYS A 290 -3.60 -6.12 -14.65
C LYS A 290 -4.76 -5.31 -14.10
N PHE A 291 -5.81 -5.10 -14.88
CA PHE A 291 -6.98 -4.37 -14.42
C PHE A 291 -8.19 -4.71 -15.30
N CYS A 292 -9.38 -4.35 -14.83
CA CYS A 292 -10.61 -4.49 -15.60
C CYS A 292 -10.61 -3.43 -16.72
N THR A 293 -10.45 -3.83 -17.98
CA THR A 293 -10.44 -2.90 -19.12
C THR A 293 -11.84 -2.51 -19.59
N SER A 294 -12.88 -3.24 -19.17
CA SER A 294 -14.28 -2.96 -19.50
C SER A 294 -14.87 -1.82 -18.66
N GLY A 295 -14.21 -0.66 -18.69
CA GLY A 295 -14.69 0.57 -18.07
C GLY A 295 -15.64 1.35 -18.97
N ILE A 296 -16.32 2.32 -18.38
CA ILE A 296 -17.14 3.29 -19.10
C ILE A 296 -16.22 4.39 -19.65
N LEU A 297 -16.38 4.73 -20.93
CA LEU A 297 -15.66 5.82 -21.56
C LEU A 297 -16.47 7.12 -21.51
N GLY A 298 -15.88 8.20 -20.99
CA GLY A 298 -16.53 9.50 -20.84
C GLY A 298 -15.86 10.57 -21.69
N ASN A 299 -16.65 11.35 -22.41
CA ASN A 299 -16.21 12.57 -23.10
C ASN A 299 -16.49 13.77 -22.21
N LEU A 300 -15.42 14.38 -21.70
CA LEU A 300 -15.52 15.46 -20.71
C LEU A 300 -15.83 16.82 -21.35
N LYS A 301 -15.58 16.98 -22.65
CA LYS A 301 -15.99 18.18 -23.40
C LYS A 301 -17.51 18.26 -23.47
N LEU A 302 -18.13 17.14 -23.86
CA LEU A 302 -19.57 17.04 -24.07
C LEU A 302 -20.33 16.69 -22.79
N MET A 303 -19.63 16.21 -21.77
CA MET A 303 -20.23 15.56 -20.59
C MET A 303 -21.21 14.44 -21.00
N LYS A 304 -20.73 13.57 -21.88
CA LYS A 304 -21.48 12.44 -22.43
C LYS A 304 -20.67 11.15 -22.30
N GLN A 305 -21.38 10.04 -22.24
CA GLN A 305 -20.77 8.71 -22.28
C GLN A 305 -20.60 8.25 -23.73
N CYS A 306 -19.55 7.49 -23.98
CA CYS A 306 -19.26 6.90 -25.28
C CYS A 306 -19.69 5.43 -25.32
N SER A 307 -20.45 5.05 -26.35
CA SER A 307 -20.76 3.66 -26.68
C SER A 307 -19.69 3.03 -27.57
N SER A 308 -18.93 3.86 -28.28
CA SER A 308 -17.79 3.47 -29.11
C SER A 308 -16.75 4.59 -29.15
N LEU A 309 -15.60 4.33 -29.79
CA LEU A 309 -14.58 5.36 -30.01
C LEU A 309 -15.06 6.54 -30.88
N THR A 310 -16.16 6.39 -31.63
CA THR A 310 -16.68 7.44 -32.52
C THR A 310 -18.00 8.03 -32.03
N ASN A 311 -18.73 7.35 -31.15
CA ASN A 311 -20.04 7.78 -30.69
C ASN A 311 -20.05 8.10 -29.18
N CYS A 312 -20.17 9.38 -28.85
CA CYS A 312 -20.27 9.91 -27.49
C CYS A 312 -21.54 10.75 -27.29
N SER A 313 -22.70 10.17 -27.57
CA SER A 313 -24.01 10.82 -27.46
C SER A 313 -24.82 10.40 -26.23
N ASN A 314 -24.43 9.30 -25.57
CA ASN A 314 -25.20 8.71 -24.49
C ASN A 314 -25.21 9.60 -23.24
N PRO A 315 -26.33 9.61 -22.48
CA PRO A 315 -26.37 10.27 -21.20
C PRO A 315 -25.29 9.70 -20.28
N MET A 316 -24.76 10.56 -19.41
CA MET A 316 -23.76 10.17 -18.44
C MET A 316 -24.39 9.27 -17.37
N THR A 317 -24.05 7.98 -17.38
CA THR A 317 -24.51 7.05 -16.35
C THR A 317 -23.54 6.95 -15.17
N TRP A 318 -22.26 7.27 -15.38
CA TRP A 318 -21.25 7.30 -14.32
C TRP A 318 -21.32 8.62 -13.54
N ILE A 319 -21.97 8.59 -12.39
CA ILE A 319 -22.27 9.78 -11.57
C ILE A 319 -21.02 10.58 -11.17
N TRP A 320 -19.88 9.92 -11.07
CA TRP A 320 -18.62 10.55 -10.63
C TRP A 320 -18.03 11.52 -11.65
N TRP A 321 -18.34 11.44 -12.95
CA TRP A 321 -17.82 12.46 -13.86
C TRP A 321 -18.50 13.82 -13.67
N GLY A 322 -19.81 13.81 -13.41
CA GLY A 322 -20.58 15.04 -13.16
C GLY A 322 -20.07 15.77 -11.91
N GLY A 323 -19.90 15.04 -10.81
CA GLY A 323 -19.44 15.62 -9.53
C GLY A 323 -18.04 16.22 -9.56
N PHE A 324 -17.19 15.79 -10.49
CA PHE A 324 -15.77 16.19 -10.56
C PHE A 324 -15.41 16.97 -11.84
N ARG A 325 -16.41 17.44 -12.60
CA ARG A 325 -16.22 18.10 -13.92
C ARG A 325 -15.13 19.17 -13.92
N SER A 326 -15.20 20.13 -13.00
CA SER A 326 -14.27 21.27 -12.99
C SER A 326 -12.84 20.83 -12.67
N GLY A 327 -12.67 19.87 -11.76
CA GLY A 327 -11.38 19.26 -11.46
C GLY A 327 -10.81 18.52 -12.65
N LEU A 328 -11.63 17.76 -13.38
CA LEU A 328 -11.18 16.99 -14.54
C LEU A 328 -10.69 17.87 -15.69
N HIS A 329 -11.39 18.97 -15.98
CA HIS A 329 -10.98 19.93 -17.02
C HIS A 329 -9.62 20.57 -16.70
N ARG A 330 -9.45 21.06 -15.46
CA ARG A 330 -8.16 21.64 -15.02
C ARG A 330 -7.04 20.60 -15.00
N MET A 331 -7.35 19.38 -14.59
CA MET A 331 -6.39 18.29 -14.57
C MET A 331 -5.86 17.94 -15.96
N PHE A 332 -6.74 17.84 -16.96
CA PHE A 332 -6.33 17.60 -18.35
C PHE A 332 -5.47 18.73 -18.90
N TRP A 333 -5.83 19.99 -18.60
CA TRP A 333 -5.05 21.15 -19.01
C TRP A 333 -3.62 21.08 -18.44
N ASP A 334 -3.49 20.90 -17.13
CA ASP A 334 -2.19 20.77 -16.47
C ASP A 334 -1.40 19.55 -16.98
N TRP A 335 -2.07 18.43 -17.27
CA TRP A 335 -1.40 17.26 -17.83
C TRP A 335 -0.79 17.61 -19.19
N SER A 336 -1.55 18.28 -20.06
CA SER A 336 -1.06 18.74 -21.37
C SER A 336 0.15 19.66 -21.22
N GLU A 337 0.08 20.68 -20.34
CA GLU A 337 1.18 21.61 -20.10
C GLU A 337 2.43 20.91 -19.53
N LEU A 338 2.25 20.04 -18.54
CA LEU A 338 3.34 19.25 -17.96
C LEU A 338 3.95 18.29 -18.98
N GLY A 339 3.15 17.77 -19.91
CA GLY A 339 3.59 16.91 -21.00
C GLY A 339 4.68 17.57 -21.85
N GLU A 340 4.58 18.88 -22.11
CA GLU A 340 5.60 19.61 -22.88
C GLU A 340 6.98 19.63 -22.19
N ARG A 341 7.04 19.46 -20.87
CA ARG A 341 8.28 19.42 -20.08
C ARG A 341 8.69 18.00 -19.67
N HIS A 342 7.78 17.04 -19.75
CA HIS A 342 7.97 15.68 -19.28
C HIS A 342 7.54 14.68 -20.35
N PRO A 343 8.50 14.14 -21.14
CA PRO A 343 8.20 13.24 -22.26
C PRO A 343 7.38 12.01 -21.87
N ASP A 344 7.56 11.50 -20.65
CA ASP A 344 6.78 10.37 -20.13
C ASP A 344 5.30 10.70 -19.92
N LEU A 345 4.98 11.94 -19.50
CA LEU A 345 3.60 12.41 -19.35
C LEU A 345 2.95 12.71 -20.71
N LYS A 346 3.71 13.28 -21.66
CA LYS A 346 3.25 13.51 -23.04
C LYS A 346 2.89 12.20 -23.72
N LEU A 347 3.77 11.20 -23.61
CA LEU A 347 3.53 9.87 -24.14
C LEU A 347 2.32 9.20 -23.50
N ALA A 348 2.14 9.34 -22.18
CA ALA A 348 0.96 8.80 -21.49
C ALA A 348 -0.35 9.47 -21.96
N LEU A 349 -0.34 10.79 -22.17
CA LEU A 349 -1.50 11.52 -22.70
C LEU A 349 -1.83 11.08 -24.13
N GLN A 350 -0.83 10.99 -25.01
CA GLN A 350 -1.00 10.51 -26.38
C GLN A 350 -1.56 9.09 -26.43
N ARG A 351 -1.06 8.20 -25.56
CA ARG A 351 -1.60 6.84 -25.42
C ARG A 351 -3.05 6.86 -24.99
N LEU A 352 -3.39 7.65 -23.96
CA LEU A 352 -4.78 7.80 -23.52
C LEU A 352 -5.67 8.26 -24.67
N GLN A 353 -5.26 9.27 -25.42
CA GLN A 353 -6.02 9.80 -26.56
C GLN A 353 -6.20 8.76 -27.67
N ASN A 354 -5.17 7.96 -27.94
CA ASN A 354 -5.23 6.88 -28.92
C ASN A 354 -6.20 5.77 -28.50
N VAL A 355 -6.12 5.30 -27.25
CA VAL A 355 -7.00 4.21 -26.78
C VAL A 355 -8.45 4.67 -26.58
N THR A 356 -8.66 5.95 -26.28
CA THR A 356 -10.00 6.53 -26.10
C THR A 356 -10.60 7.16 -27.35
N GLY A 357 -9.81 7.36 -28.40
CA GLY A 357 -10.22 8.00 -29.66
C GLY A 357 -10.58 9.48 -29.52
N GLY A 358 -10.04 10.21 -28.54
CA GLY A 358 -10.32 11.64 -28.40
C GLY A 358 -9.50 12.38 -27.33
N GLU A 359 -9.42 13.70 -27.50
CA GLU A 359 -8.51 14.56 -26.73
C GLU A 359 -8.84 14.66 -25.23
N MET A 360 -10.13 14.78 -24.88
CA MET A 360 -10.62 14.94 -23.50
C MET A 360 -11.55 13.79 -23.11
N ARG A 361 -11.01 12.57 -23.16
CA ARG A 361 -11.74 11.34 -22.82
C ARG A 361 -11.04 10.53 -21.75
N MET A 362 -11.83 9.97 -20.83
CA MET A 362 -11.33 9.23 -19.67
C MET A 362 -12.13 7.98 -19.38
N TYR A 363 -11.48 7.02 -18.73
CA TYR A 363 -12.12 5.82 -18.25
C TYR A 363 -12.69 6.03 -16.85
N GLY A 364 -13.88 5.48 -16.63
CA GLY A 364 -14.50 5.28 -15.34
C GLY A 364 -14.65 3.77 -15.12
N ASN A 365 -14.17 3.25 -14.01
CA ASN A 365 -14.35 1.83 -13.64
C ASN A 365 -14.18 1.67 -12.14
N THR A 366 -14.56 0.51 -11.61
CA THR A 366 -14.19 0.12 -10.25
C THR A 366 -12.68 0.18 -10.09
N GLY A 367 -12.22 0.93 -9.09
CA GLY A 367 -10.80 1.02 -8.75
C GLY A 367 -10.40 0.08 -7.62
N ASP A 368 -11.26 -0.90 -7.31
CA ASP A 368 -11.09 -1.81 -6.18
C ASP A 368 -10.06 -2.92 -6.43
N ILE A 369 -9.61 -3.13 -7.67
CA ILE A 369 -8.57 -4.12 -8.00
C ILE A 369 -7.71 -3.66 -9.17
N ALA A 370 -6.40 -3.67 -8.98
CA ALA A 370 -5.44 -3.41 -10.06
C ALA A 370 -4.04 -3.90 -9.70
N PHE A 371 -3.28 -4.37 -10.68
CA PHE A 371 -1.85 -4.57 -10.57
C PHE A 371 -1.11 -3.52 -11.40
N LEU A 372 -0.20 -2.80 -10.75
CA LEU A 372 0.71 -1.83 -11.35
C LEU A 372 2.12 -2.41 -11.35
N SER A 373 2.68 -2.65 -12.53
CA SER A 373 4.05 -3.10 -12.72
C SER A 373 5.05 -1.99 -12.40
N LYS A 374 6.20 -2.36 -11.83
CA LYS A 374 7.32 -1.47 -11.49
C LYS A 374 7.75 -0.58 -12.66
N LYS A 375 7.67 -1.11 -13.89
CA LYS A 375 7.95 -0.40 -15.16
C LYS A 375 7.23 0.95 -15.26
N TYR A 376 6.04 1.07 -14.68
CA TYR A 376 5.20 2.27 -14.81
C TYR A 376 5.15 3.15 -13.57
N PHE A 377 5.86 2.80 -12.49
CA PHE A 377 5.78 3.53 -11.21
C PHE A 377 6.06 5.02 -11.35
N LYS A 378 7.11 5.41 -12.10
CA LYS A 378 7.50 6.81 -12.24
C LYS A 378 6.39 7.66 -12.86
N THR A 379 5.82 7.21 -13.98
CA THR A 379 4.77 7.94 -14.70
C THR A 379 3.45 7.87 -13.94
N ALA A 380 3.06 6.69 -13.43
CA ALA A 380 1.85 6.52 -12.64
C ALA A 380 1.86 7.39 -11.38
N TYR A 381 3.01 7.50 -10.69
CA TYR A 381 3.17 8.35 -9.52
C TYR A 381 2.90 9.83 -9.82
N LYS A 382 3.48 10.36 -10.91
CA LYS A 382 3.25 11.75 -11.35
C LYS A 382 1.78 12.00 -11.69
N LEU A 383 1.15 11.06 -12.41
CA LEU A 383 -0.25 11.18 -12.78
C LEU A 383 -1.16 11.11 -11.54
N LEU A 384 -0.99 10.14 -10.65
CA LEU A 384 -1.78 10.03 -9.42
C LEU A 384 -1.66 11.29 -8.55
N HIS A 385 -0.47 11.90 -8.49
CA HIS A 385 -0.29 13.23 -7.85
C HIS A 385 -1.14 14.31 -8.50
N LEU A 386 -1.20 14.33 -9.83
CA LEU A 386 -2.02 15.29 -10.57
C LEU A 386 -3.51 15.07 -10.31
N PHE A 387 -3.98 13.82 -10.29
CA PHE A 387 -5.36 13.50 -9.91
C PHE A 387 -5.67 13.91 -8.46
N LEU A 388 -4.73 13.71 -7.54
CA LEU A 388 -4.86 14.12 -6.14
C LEU A 388 -4.92 15.64 -5.98
N LYS A 389 -4.06 16.39 -6.70
CA LYS A 389 -4.04 17.87 -6.72
C LYS A 389 -5.43 18.45 -7.02
N TYR A 390 -6.17 17.77 -7.89
CA TYR A 390 -7.51 18.18 -8.31
C TYR A 390 -8.65 17.49 -7.57
N GLY A 391 -8.32 16.71 -6.52
CA GLY A 391 -9.30 16.02 -5.70
C GLY A 391 -10.21 15.09 -6.50
N LEU A 392 -9.65 14.35 -7.47
CA LEU A 392 -10.43 13.46 -8.34
C LEU A 392 -10.67 12.08 -7.71
N PHE A 393 -11.84 11.51 -7.98
CA PHE A 393 -12.27 10.22 -7.42
C PHE A 393 -11.47 9.03 -7.97
N LEU A 394 -11.23 8.02 -7.12
CA LEU A 394 -10.43 6.83 -7.43
C LEU A 394 -10.92 6.08 -8.68
N GLU A 395 -12.23 5.99 -8.88
CA GLU A 395 -12.86 5.26 -9.99
C GLU A 395 -12.70 5.99 -11.33
N ILE A 396 -12.05 7.15 -11.34
CA ILE A 396 -11.58 7.85 -12.53
C ILE A 396 -10.05 7.80 -12.57
N ALA A 397 -9.39 8.08 -11.44
CA ALA A 397 -7.94 8.15 -11.33
C ALA A 397 -7.24 6.83 -11.69
N ILE A 398 -7.57 5.75 -11.00
CA ILE A 398 -6.91 4.44 -11.20
C ILE A 398 -7.09 3.94 -12.65
N PRO A 399 -8.31 3.80 -13.20
CA PRO A 399 -8.48 3.27 -14.55
C PRO A 399 -7.86 4.19 -15.61
N THR A 400 -7.96 5.52 -15.46
CA THR A 400 -7.34 6.43 -16.43
C THR A 400 -5.82 6.35 -16.41
N VAL A 401 -5.21 6.35 -15.22
CA VAL A 401 -3.76 6.23 -15.08
C VAL A 401 -3.27 4.92 -15.70
N LEU A 402 -3.89 3.78 -15.36
CA LEU A 402 -3.48 2.47 -15.89
C LEU A 402 -3.60 2.40 -17.41
N ASN A 403 -4.70 2.88 -17.99
CA ASN A 403 -4.86 2.91 -19.46
C ASN A 403 -3.88 3.88 -20.14
N SER A 404 -3.47 4.96 -19.48
CA SER A 404 -2.55 5.94 -20.08
C SER A 404 -1.09 5.49 -20.08
N VAL A 405 -0.65 4.76 -19.06
CA VAL A 405 0.76 4.35 -18.95
C VAL A 405 1.05 3.06 -19.71
N THR A 406 0.04 2.21 -19.93
CA THR A 406 0.21 0.87 -20.51
C THR A 406 0.02 0.86 -22.03
N THR A 407 0.65 -0.10 -22.71
CA THR A 407 0.37 -0.42 -24.12
C THR A 407 -0.58 -1.62 -24.19
N ASN A 408 -1.25 -1.86 -25.31
CA ASN A 408 -2.16 -3.01 -25.46
C ASN A 408 -1.47 -4.37 -25.22
N GLU A 409 -0.19 -4.48 -25.54
CA GLU A 409 0.63 -5.69 -25.32
C GLU A 409 1.02 -5.88 -23.84
N ASP A 410 1.05 -4.79 -23.06
CA ASP A 410 1.46 -4.78 -21.66
C ASP A 410 0.25 -4.82 -20.68
N VAL A 411 -0.98 -5.07 -21.18
CA VAL A 411 -2.20 -5.20 -20.36
C VAL A 411 -2.67 -6.65 -20.29
N TYR A 412 -3.00 -7.11 -19.08
CA TYR A 412 -3.79 -8.31 -18.85
C TYR A 412 -5.17 -7.92 -18.31
N ASN A 413 -6.23 -8.23 -19.06
CA ASN A 413 -7.60 -7.87 -18.67
C ASN A 413 -8.12 -8.78 -17.54
N LEU A 414 -8.49 -8.19 -16.41
CA LEU A 414 -9.12 -8.89 -15.31
C LEU A 414 -10.63 -8.99 -15.54
N ALA A 415 -11.10 -10.18 -15.91
CA ALA A 415 -12.52 -10.51 -15.83
C ALA A 415 -12.92 -10.75 -14.36
N GLY A 416 -13.95 -10.05 -13.87
CA GLY A 416 -14.47 -10.22 -12.51
C GLY A 416 -15.98 -10.42 -12.46
N HIS A 417 -16.46 -10.80 -11.27
CA HIS A 417 -17.86 -10.72 -10.88
C HIS A 417 -18.03 -9.51 -9.95
N MET A 418 -18.94 -8.59 -10.27
CA MET A 418 -19.13 -7.36 -9.50
C MET A 418 -20.60 -7.13 -9.21
N ASP A 419 -20.92 -7.09 -7.92
CA ASP A 419 -22.28 -6.93 -7.43
C ASP A 419 -22.49 -5.61 -6.69
N TRP A 420 -23.60 -4.98 -7.01
CA TRP A 420 -23.99 -3.67 -6.51
C TRP A 420 -25.31 -3.74 -5.75
N SER A 421 -25.54 -2.75 -4.89
CA SER A 421 -26.84 -2.54 -4.23
C SER A 421 -27.30 -3.75 -3.39
N ASN A 422 -28.58 -4.14 -3.49
CA ASN A 422 -29.22 -5.08 -2.57
C ASN A 422 -28.64 -6.50 -2.59
N ASN A 423 -27.92 -6.88 -3.65
CA ASN A 423 -27.30 -8.21 -3.74
C ASN A 423 -26.08 -8.37 -2.81
N ARG A 424 -25.59 -7.27 -2.23
CA ARG A 424 -24.44 -7.27 -1.30
C ARG A 424 -24.70 -7.96 0.04
N HIS A 425 -25.96 -8.23 0.40
CA HIS A 425 -26.32 -8.88 1.66
C HIS A 425 -25.95 -10.38 1.72
N ASN A 426 -25.63 -10.99 0.57
CA ASN A 426 -25.15 -12.36 0.50
C ASN A 426 -23.85 -12.42 -0.34
N PRO A 427 -22.72 -11.90 0.17
CA PRO A 427 -21.51 -11.68 -0.63
C PRO A 427 -20.92 -12.97 -1.25
N TYR A 428 -21.25 -14.14 -0.69
CA TYR A 428 -20.64 -15.41 -1.08
C TYR A 428 -21.39 -16.20 -2.14
N HIS A 429 -22.63 -15.84 -2.49
CA HIS A 429 -23.43 -16.69 -3.37
C HIS A 429 -22.88 -16.80 -4.80
N PHE A 430 -22.03 -15.87 -5.22
CA PHE A 430 -21.33 -15.88 -6.50
C PHE A 430 -19.92 -16.45 -6.45
N ILE A 431 -19.41 -16.81 -5.27
CA ILE A 431 -18.08 -17.45 -5.15
C ILE A 431 -18.27 -18.97 -5.26
N LYS A 432 -18.70 -19.40 -6.45
CA LYS A 432 -18.93 -20.81 -6.82
C LYS A 432 -18.19 -21.11 -8.13
N ASN A 433 -17.89 -22.39 -8.38
CA ASN A 433 -17.20 -22.80 -9.61
C ASN A 433 -17.88 -22.28 -10.89
N ALA A 434 -19.21 -22.40 -10.98
CA ALA A 434 -19.95 -22.01 -12.18
C ALA A 434 -19.90 -20.50 -12.46
N THR A 435 -20.11 -19.66 -11.44
CA THR A 435 -20.11 -18.20 -11.55
C THR A 435 -18.71 -17.61 -11.68
N MET A 436 -17.70 -18.29 -11.11
CA MET A 436 -16.29 -17.89 -11.22
C MET A 436 -15.56 -18.50 -12.41
N TYR A 437 -16.26 -19.21 -13.31
CA TYR A 437 -15.67 -19.72 -14.54
C TYR A 437 -15.19 -18.55 -15.43
N ASN A 438 -13.93 -18.61 -15.89
CA ASN A 438 -13.26 -17.53 -16.62
C ASN A 438 -13.26 -16.15 -15.93
N LYS A 439 -13.48 -16.10 -14.62
CA LYS A 439 -13.31 -14.91 -13.78
C LYS A 439 -12.03 -15.04 -12.95
N HIS A 440 -11.50 -13.91 -12.51
CA HIS A 440 -10.26 -13.79 -11.72
C HIS A 440 -10.53 -13.27 -10.32
N PHE A 441 -11.60 -12.49 -10.14
CA PHE A 441 -11.93 -11.88 -8.86
C PHE A 441 -13.45 -11.73 -8.68
N ALA A 442 -13.88 -11.53 -7.44
CA ALA A 442 -15.27 -11.22 -7.10
C ALA A 442 -15.34 -10.06 -6.09
N HIS A 443 -16.35 -9.20 -6.26
CA HIS A 443 -16.65 -8.07 -5.38
C HIS A 443 -18.17 -7.96 -5.16
N PRO A 444 -18.65 -7.73 -3.92
CA PRO A 444 -17.89 -7.71 -2.67
C PRO A 444 -17.80 -9.09 -1.97
N MET A 445 -16.73 -9.30 -1.22
CA MET A 445 -16.52 -10.36 -0.24
C MET A 445 -16.54 -9.75 1.17
N LYS A 446 -17.73 -9.64 1.78
CA LYS A 446 -17.84 -9.07 3.14
C LYS A 446 -17.44 -10.10 4.20
N LEU A 447 -16.31 -9.87 4.85
CA LEU A 447 -15.77 -10.73 5.91
C LEU A 447 -16.36 -10.46 7.30
N SER A 448 -17.07 -9.35 7.51
CA SER A 448 -17.65 -9.00 8.81
C SER A 448 -18.64 -10.04 9.34
N CYS A 449 -19.38 -10.74 8.48
CA CYS A 449 -20.29 -11.80 8.92
C CYS A 449 -19.54 -13.04 9.48
N VAL A 450 -18.28 -13.26 9.11
CA VAL A 450 -17.43 -14.29 9.72
C VAL A 450 -17.11 -13.92 11.17
N LEU A 451 -16.80 -12.65 11.42
CA LEU A 451 -16.57 -12.14 12.78
C LEU A 451 -17.83 -12.24 13.65
N ASN A 452 -19.01 -12.02 13.05
CA ASN A 452 -20.31 -12.16 13.71
C ASN A 452 -20.78 -13.61 13.88
N LYS A 453 -19.92 -14.59 13.55
CA LYS A 453 -20.20 -16.02 13.60
C LYS A 453 -21.44 -16.47 12.82
N ASP A 454 -21.76 -15.79 11.71
CA ASP A 454 -22.81 -16.27 10.81
C ASP A 454 -22.43 -17.65 10.26
N LYS A 455 -23.32 -18.63 10.41
CA LYS A 455 -23.04 -20.04 10.07
C LYS A 455 -22.75 -20.23 8.59
N LYS A 456 -23.43 -19.51 7.69
CA LYS A 456 -23.23 -19.65 6.24
C LYS A 456 -21.90 -19.02 5.83
N CYS A 457 -21.57 -17.85 6.38
CA CYS A 457 -20.29 -17.19 6.15
C CYS A 457 -19.12 -18.01 6.69
N LEU A 458 -19.23 -18.57 7.91
CA LEU A 458 -18.19 -19.43 8.47
C LEU A 458 -18.00 -20.69 7.63
N LYS A 459 -19.08 -21.36 7.21
CA LYS A 459 -19.00 -22.51 6.31
C LYS A 459 -18.29 -22.13 5.00
N MET A 460 -18.66 -21.02 4.38
CA MET A 460 -18.00 -20.57 3.15
C MET A 460 -16.51 -20.26 3.38
N TYR A 461 -16.18 -19.47 4.40
CA TYR A 461 -14.81 -19.06 4.70
C TYR A 461 -13.92 -20.27 5.01
N CYS A 462 -14.35 -21.12 5.94
CA CYS A 462 -13.58 -22.25 6.45
C CYS A 462 -13.54 -23.44 5.49
N ASN A 463 -14.64 -23.72 4.79
CA ASN A 463 -14.79 -24.97 4.04
C ASN A 463 -14.63 -24.81 2.53
N CYS A 464 -14.66 -23.57 2.03
CA CYS A 464 -14.60 -23.30 0.60
C CYS A 464 -13.43 -22.37 0.27
N LEU A 465 -13.42 -21.18 0.87
CA LEU A 465 -12.52 -20.11 0.45
C LEU A 465 -11.07 -20.41 0.81
N LEU A 466 -10.77 -20.66 2.10
CA LEU A 466 -9.40 -20.99 2.51
C LEU A 466 -8.89 -22.31 1.88
N PRO A 467 -9.66 -23.42 1.87
CA PRO A 467 -9.19 -24.66 1.24
C PRO A 467 -8.85 -24.46 -0.24
N TYR A 468 -9.69 -23.74 -0.99
CA TYR A 468 -9.44 -23.44 -2.39
C TYR A 468 -8.17 -22.60 -2.60
N LEU A 469 -7.94 -21.58 -1.77
CA LEU A 469 -6.76 -20.73 -1.87
C LEU A 469 -5.46 -21.50 -1.55
N HIS A 470 -5.54 -22.57 -0.75
CA HIS A 470 -4.39 -23.40 -0.41
C HIS A 470 -4.18 -24.58 -1.35
N ASP A 471 -5.25 -25.12 -1.93
CA ASP A 471 -5.21 -26.20 -2.91
C ASP A 471 -6.33 -26.01 -3.95
N PRO A 472 -6.04 -25.31 -5.06
CA PRO A 472 -7.05 -25.01 -6.08
C PRO A 472 -7.64 -26.25 -6.74
N LYS A 473 -6.98 -27.42 -6.63
CA LYS A 473 -7.51 -28.70 -7.16
C LYS A 473 -8.80 -29.12 -6.47
N GLN A 474 -9.06 -28.62 -5.26
CA GLN A 474 -10.33 -28.88 -4.56
C GLN A 474 -11.52 -28.14 -5.20
N GLY A 475 -11.25 -27.15 -6.05
CA GLY A 475 -12.26 -26.27 -6.62
C GLY A 475 -12.94 -25.38 -5.59
N LEU A 476 -13.72 -24.40 -6.06
CA LEU A 476 -14.65 -23.66 -5.19
C LEU A 476 -15.87 -24.54 -4.90
N CYS A 477 -16.50 -24.33 -3.75
CA CYS A 477 -17.67 -25.12 -3.35
C CYS A 477 -18.80 -25.13 -4.39
N THR A 478 -19.44 -26.29 -4.52
CA THR A 478 -20.57 -26.52 -5.45
C THR A 478 -21.93 -26.22 -4.82
N SER A 479 -22.08 -26.31 -3.49
CA SER A 479 -23.29 -25.95 -2.75
C SER A 479 -22.99 -25.44 -1.34
N ILE A 480 -23.85 -24.55 -0.82
CA ILE A 480 -23.80 -24.00 0.56
C ILE A 480 -24.87 -24.67 1.40
#